data_AF-A0A7W2IZT9-F1
#
_entry.id   AF-A0A7W2IZT9-F1
#
_cell.length_a   1.000
_cell.length_b   1.000
_cell.length_c   1.000
_cell.angle_alpha   90.00
_cell.angle_beta   90.00
_cell.angle_gamma   90.00
#
_symmetry.space_group_name_H-M   'P 1'
#
loop_
_entity.id
_entity.type
_entity.pdbx_description
1 polymer ?
#
loop_
_entity_poly.entity_id
_entity_poly.type
_entity_poly.pdbx_seq_one_letter_code
_entity_poly.pdbx_strand_id
1 'polypeptide(L)'
;MNMVTVMINGIEYKLKGDEQEEYLHRLASYVDKKVKNVLEINNKLSTSSAAILSALNAADDMFKIKEKNEKLKKEIEELKESQKLYEGQISSLKKQLKHMEEYNSELEKKLKDYGSNNNYKEKMERDSKTIMQLEEEIKLTKKSVEEYLKENAKIKSENKEYKFKIQSLRYKIMDLENKLQENQINLAKERKKRNPLLSEKSV
;
A
#
# COMPACT_ATOMS: atom_id res chain seq x y z
N MET A 1 -1.93 -14.81 -76.40
CA MET A 1 -1.20 -14.45 -77.62
C MET A 1 -1.71 -13.15 -78.24
N ASN A 2 -1.04 -12.06 -77.90
CA ASN A 2 -1.18 -10.75 -78.54
C ASN A 2 -0.03 -10.57 -79.55
N MET A 3 -0.28 -9.81 -80.61
CA MET A 3 0.72 -9.46 -81.61
C MET A 3 0.75 -7.95 -81.78
N VAL A 4 1.94 -7.37 -81.68
CA VAL A 4 2.17 -5.93 -81.76
C VAL A 4 3.32 -5.63 -82.70
N THR A 5 3.18 -4.54 -83.43
CA THR A 5 4.24 -4.02 -84.28
C THR A 5 4.96 -2.90 -83.52
N VAL A 6 6.27 -3.02 -83.39
CA VAL A 6 7.11 -2.09 -82.63
C VAL A 6 8.32 -1.66 -83.45
N MET A 7 8.92 -0.52 -83.08
CA MET A 7 10.10 0.02 -83.75
C MET A 7 11.28 0.05 -82.78
N ILE A 8 12.39 -0.58 -83.13
CA ILE A 8 13.62 -0.63 -82.33
C ILE A 8 14.78 -0.18 -83.21
N ASN A 9 15.44 0.91 -82.81
CA ASN A 9 16.53 1.56 -83.53
C ASN A 9 16.20 1.83 -85.02
N GLY A 10 14.97 2.26 -85.30
CA GLY A 10 14.49 2.56 -86.65
C GLY A 10 14.10 1.33 -87.50
N ILE A 11 14.15 0.12 -86.94
CA ILE A 11 13.73 -1.12 -87.61
C ILE A 11 12.40 -1.60 -87.02
N GLU A 12 11.45 -1.97 -87.89
CA GLU A 12 10.14 -2.48 -87.50
C GLU A 12 10.19 -3.99 -87.21
N TYR A 13 9.63 -4.39 -86.07
CA TYR A 13 9.54 -5.78 -85.61
C TYR A 13 8.11 -6.14 -85.24
N LYS A 14 7.67 -7.34 -85.63
CA LYS A 14 6.41 -7.93 -85.15
C LYS A 14 6.69 -8.81 -83.93
N LEU A 15 6.32 -8.34 -82.75
CA LEU A 15 6.43 -9.05 -81.49
C LEU A 15 5.17 -9.88 -81.24
N LYS A 16 5.37 -11.11 -80.77
CA LYS A 16 4.30 -12.02 -80.35
C LYS A 16 4.55 -12.44 -78.91
N GLY A 17 3.57 -12.26 -78.02
CA GLY A 17 3.69 -12.61 -76.61
C GLY A 17 2.35 -12.91 -75.97
N ASP A 18 2.35 -13.55 -74.80
CA ASP A 18 1.12 -13.80 -74.03
C ASP A 18 0.76 -12.66 -73.09
N GLU A 19 1.68 -11.73 -72.88
CA GLU A 19 1.50 -10.51 -72.11
C GLU A 19 0.61 -9.49 -72.81
N GLN A 20 0.12 -8.52 -72.04
CA GLN A 20 -0.69 -7.42 -72.55
C GLN A 20 0.08 -6.56 -73.56
N GLU A 21 -0.63 -6.05 -74.56
CA GLU A 21 -0.09 -5.16 -75.61
C GLU A 21 0.68 -3.96 -75.03
N GLU A 22 0.15 -3.33 -73.98
CA GLU A 22 0.84 -2.22 -73.29
C GLU A 22 2.20 -2.64 -72.69
N TYR A 23 2.29 -3.85 -72.12
CA TYR A 23 3.55 -4.37 -71.61
C TYR A 23 4.56 -4.63 -72.73
N LEU A 24 4.10 -5.23 -73.84
CA LEU A 24 4.96 -5.50 -75.00
C LEU A 24 5.49 -4.21 -75.64
N HIS A 25 4.66 -3.16 -75.74
CA HIS A 25 5.10 -1.83 -76.17
C HIS A 25 6.13 -1.23 -75.21
N ARG A 26 5.88 -1.27 -73.89
CA ARG A 26 6.83 -0.78 -72.88
C ARG A 26 8.16 -1.52 -72.95
N LEU A 27 8.15 -2.83 -73.13
CA LEU A 27 9.35 -3.64 -73.29
C LEU A 27 10.14 -3.24 -74.54
N ALA A 28 9.46 -3.04 -75.67
CA ALA A 28 10.09 -2.57 -76.90
C ALA A 28 10.71 -1.18 -76.73
N SER A 29 10.00 -0.24 -76.10
CA SER A 29 10.53 1.10 -75.78
C SER A 29 11.74 1.04 -74.85
N TYR A 30 11.75 0.12 -73.88
CA TYR A 30 12.90 -0.08 -72.99
C TYR A 30 14.14 -0.55 -73.75
N VAL A 31 13.98 -1.55 -74.63
CA VAL A 31 15.07 -2.08 -75.45
C VAL A 31 15.59 -1.02 -76.43
N ASP A 32 14.68 -0.31 -77.12
CA ASP A 32 15.04 0.80 -78.02
C ASP A 32 15.87 1.86 -77.29
N LYS A 33 15.46 2.26 -76.08
CA LYS A 33 16.21 3.22 -75.26
C LYS A 33 17.59 2.70 -74.85
N LYS A 34 17.71 1.43 -74.45
CA LYS A 34 19.01 0.83 -74.10
C LYS A 34 19.96 0.79 -75.30
N VAL A 35 19.46 0.42 -76.48
CA VAL A 35 20.26 0.39 -77.73
C VAL A 35 20.69 1.79 -78.14
N LYS A 36 19.78 2.78 -78.12
CA LYS A 36 20.10 4.18 -78.39
C LYS A 36 21.17 4.73 -77.43
N ASN A 37 21.03 4.48 -76.13
CA ASN A 37 22.02 4.92 -75.14
C ASN A 37 23.43 4.35 -75.43
N VAL A 38 23.52 3.08 -75.84
CA VAL A 38 24.82 2.47 -76.19
C VAL A 38 25.43 3.12 -77.44
N LEU A 39 24.61 3.40 -78.45
CA LEU A 39 25.04 4.07 -79.68
C LEU A 39 25.43 5.54 -79.44
N GLU A 40 24.74 6.24 -78.53
CA GLU A 40 25.08 7.60 -78.10
C GLU A 40 26.44 7.66 -77.39
N ILE A 41 26.74 6.67 -76.55
CA ILE A 41 28.02 6.58 -75.83
C ILE A 41 29.19 6.24 -76.78
N ASN A 42 28.96 5.39 -77.78
CA ASN A 42 29.99 5.04 -78.75
C ASN A 42 29.42 4.86 -80.16
N ASN A 43 29.45 5.96 -80.91
CA ASN A 43 28.95 6.06 -82.28
C ASN A 43 29.73 5.25 -83.34
N LYS A 44 30.88 4.67 -82.97
CA LYS A 44 31.68 3.81 -83.87
C LYS A 44 31.25 2.33 -83.81
N LEU A 45 30.36 1.97 -82.89
CA LEU A 45 29.84 0.60 -82.80
C LEU A 45 28.86 0.32 -83.94
N SER A 46 28.93 -0.89 -84.49
CA SER A 46 27.87 -1.39 -85.37
C SER A 46 26.58 -1.59 -84.56
N THR A 47 25.44 -1.53 -85.25
CA THR A 47 24.12 -1.80 -84.65
C THR A 47 24.07 -3.19 -84.00
N SER A 48 24.69 -4.19 -84.60
CA SER A 48 24.80 -5.54 -84.03
C SER A 48 25.61 -5.55 -82.73
N SER A 49 26.76 -4.88 -82.67
CA SER A 49 27.56 -4.80 -81.45
C SER A 49 26.87 -4.00 -80.35
N ALA A 50 26.16 -2.92 -80.70
CA ALA A 50 25.37 -2.14 -79.76
C ALA A 50 24.19 -2.94 -79.19
N ALA A 51 23.53 -3.76 -80.02
CA ALA A 51 22.48 -4.66 -79.58
C ALA A 51 23.00 -5.73 -78.61
N ILE A 52 24.15 -6.37 -78.90
CA ILE A 52 24.79 -7.35 -78.01
C ILE A 52 25.17 -6.71 -76.67
N LEU A 53 25.77 -5.53 -76.68
CA LEU A 53 26.15 -4.82 -75.45
C LEU A 53 24.93 -4.39 -74.62
N SER A 54 23.85 -3.98 -75.31
CA SER A 54 22.57 -3.67 -74.65
C SER A 54 21.93 -4.90 -74.01
N ALA A 55 21.98 -6.05 -74.69
CA ALA A 55 21.50 -7.33 -74.16
C ALA A 55 22.34 -7.78 -72.95
N LEU A 56 23.66 -7.63 -73.01
CA LEU A 56 24.56 -7.93 -71.89
C LEU A 56 24.23 -7.08 -70.66
N ASN A 57 24.04 -5.76 -70.85
CA ASN A 57 23.68 -4.85 -69.78
C ASN A 57 22.30 -5.18 -69.17
N ALA A 58 21.32 -5.53 -70.00
CA ALA A 58 19.99 -5.93 -69.53
C ALA A 58 20.02 -7.26 -68.76
N ALA A 59 20.86 -8.21 -69.20
CA ALA A 59 21.07 -9.47 -68.49
C ALA A 59 21.76 -9.24 -67.13
N ASP A 60 22.78 -8.38 -67.08
CA ASP A 60 23.46 -8.01 -65.83
C ASP A 60 22.49 -7.34 -64.84
N ASP A 61 21.65 -6.40 -65.30
CA ASP A 61 20.59 -5.79 -64.50
C ASP A 61 19.64 -6.87 -63.93
N MET A 62 19.22 -7.84 -64.76
CA MET A 62 18.37 -8.95 -64.34
C MET A 62 19.04 -9.84 -63.28
N PHE A 63 20.32 -10.19 -63.45
CA PHE A 63 21.06 -11.00 -62.48
C PHE A 63 21.21 -10.28 -61.14
N LYS A 64 21.53 -8.98 -61.15
CA LYS A 64 21.62 -8.17 -59.92
C LYS A 64 20.30 -8.07 -59.20
N ILE A 65 19.20 -7.85 -59.93
CA ILE A 65 17.85 -7.82 -59.34
C ILE A 65 17.48 -9.20 -58.77
N LYS A 66 17.81 -10.29 -59.47
CA LYS A 66 17.58 -11.65 -58.98
C LYS A 66 18.34 -11.91 -57.68
N GLU A 67 19.61 -11.55 -57.61
CA GLU A 67 20.41 -11.69 -56.39
C GLU A 67 19.83 -10.86 -55.22
N LYS A 68 19.41 -9.62 -55.49
CA LYS A 68 18.76 -8.77 -54.50
C LYS A 68 17.44 -9.37 -54.01
N ASN A 69 16.63 -9.91 -54.92
CA ASN A 69 15.38 -10.59 -54.56
C ASN A 69 15.63 -11.84 -53.70
N GLU A 70 16.65 -12.63 -54.01
CA GLU A 70 17.02 -13.78 -53.18
C GLU A 70 17.50 -13.36 -51.79
N LYS A 71 18.27 -12.26 -51.67
CA LYS A 71 18.65 -11.68 -50.38
C LYS A 71 17.43 -11.21 -49.57
N LEU A 72 16.53 -10.46 -50.21
CA LEU A 72 15.30 -9.98 -49.57
C LEU A 72 14.40 -11.13 -49.12
N LYS A 73 14.29 -12.21 -49.91
CA LYS A 73 13.54 -13.41 -49.50
C LYS A 73 14.11 -14.03 -48.23
N LYS A 74 15.44 -14.15 -48.13
CA LYS A 74 16.09 -14.67 -46.92
C LYS A 74 15.83 -13.78 -45.71
N GLU A 75 15.96 -12.47 -45.86
CA GLU A 75 15.68 -11.52 -44.78
C GLU A 75 14.21 -11.59 -44.32
N ILE A 76 13.26 -11.74 -45.25
CA ILE A 76 11.84 -11.95 -44.93
C ILE A 76 11.64 -13.25 -44.14
N GLU A 77 12.35 -14.31 -44.50
CA GLU A 77 12.25 -15.61 -43.83
C GLU A 77 12.81 -15.55 -42.40
N GLU A 78 13.97 -14.92 -42.21
CA GLU A 78 14.56 -14.63 -40.90
C GLU A 78 13.63 -13.76 -40.03
N LEU A 79 13.04 -12.71 -40.62
CA LEU A 79 12.08 -11.86 -39.93
C LEU A 79 10.83 -12.64 -39.51
N LYS A 80 10.31 -13.54 -40.36
CA LYS A 80 9.17 -14.41 -40.00
C LYS A 80 9.51 -15.38 -38.88
N GLU A 81 10.70 -15.96 -38.86
CA GLU A 81 11.15 -16.81 -37.76
C GLU A 81 11.23 -16.05 -36.44
N SER A 82 11.83 -14.84 -36.47
CA SER A 82 11.91 -13.98 -35.28
C SER A 82 10.51 -13.55 -34.80
N GLN A 83 9.60 -13.21 -35.71
CA GLN A 83 8.22 -12.88 -35.39
C GLN A 83 7.53 -14.04 -34.66
N LYS A 84 7.68 -15.27 -35.19
CA LYS A 84 7.10 -16.47 -34.57
C LYS A 84 7.67 -16.73 -33.17
N LEU A 85 8.96 -16.47 -32.96
CA LEU A 85 9.59 -16.56 -31.64
C LEU A 85 8.99 -15.53 -30.67
N TYR A 86 8.86 -14.26 -31.09
CA TYR A 86 8.27 -13.21 -30.28
C TYR A 86 6.79 -13.47 -29.96
N GLU A 87 6.01 -14.00 -30.90
CA GLU A 87 4.62 -14.42 -30.66
C GLU A 87 4.54 -15.50 -29.57
N GLY A 88 5.48 -16.45 -29.58
CA GLY A 88 5.60 -17.47 -28.53
C GLY A 88 5.90 -16.87 -27.15
N GLN A 89 6.84 -15.94 -27.07
CA GLN A 89 7.17 -15.22 -25.83
C GLN A 89 5.99 -14.37 -25.32
N ILE A 90 5.28 -13.70 -26.21
CA ILE A 90 4.07 -12.95 -25.85
C ILE A 90 3.00 -13.89 -25.30
N SER A 91 2.83 -15.08 -25.88
CA SER A 91 1.87 -16.06 -25.37
C SER A 91 2.22 -16.59 -23.98
N SER A 92 3.51 -16.82 -23.67
CA SER A 92 3.93 -17.29 -22.35
C SER A 92 3.78 -16.19 -21.30
N LEU A 93 4.20 -14.96 -21.62
CA LEU A 93 4.03 -13.80 -20.74
C LEU A 93 2.56 -13.51 -20.45
N LYS A 94 1.68 -13.59 -21.44
CA LYS A 94 0.23 -13.44 -21.23
C LYS A 94 -0.34 -14.48 -20.26
N LYS A 95 0.14 -15.73 -20.31
CA LYS A 95 -0.28 -16.77 -19.36
C LYS A 95 0.20 -16.48 -17.93
N GLN A 96 1.45 -16.02 -17.79
CA GLN A 96 2.00 -15.63 -16.49
C GLN A 96 1.25 -14.44 -15.89
N LEU A 97 0.95 -13.41 -16.69
CA LEU A 97 0.13 -12.27 -16.27
C LEU A 97 -1.24 -12.71 -15.77
N LYS A 98 -1.93 -13.56 -16.53
CA LYS A 98 -3.24 -14.10 -16.14
C LYS A 98 -3.18 -14.83 -14.79
N HIS A 99 -2.18 -15.71 -14.60
CA HIS A 99 -2.01 -16.41 -13.33
C HIS A 99 -1.72 -15.44 -12.16
N MET A 100 -0.93 -14.40 -12.41
CA MET A 100 -0.62 -13.39 -11.40
C MET A 100 -1.85 -12.54 -11.04
N GLU A 101 -2.70 -12.20 -12.02
CA GLU A 101 -3.97 -11.51 -11.82
C GLU A 101 -4.95 -12.35 -11.00
N GLU A 102 -5.07 -13.65 -11.31
CA GLU A 102 -5.89 -14.60 -10.55
C GLU A 102 -5.40 -14.71 -9.10
N TYR A 103 -4.09 -14.86 -8.90
CA TYR A 103 -3.48 -14.91 -7.57
C TYR A 103 -3.69 -13.61 -6.77
N ASN A 104 -3.51 -12.46 -7.40
CA ASN A 104 -3.76 -11.17 -6.77
C ASN A 104 -5.23 -11.01 -6.38
N SER A 105 -6.17 -11.46 -7.23
CA SER A 105 -7.60 -11.45 -6.90
C SER A 105 -7.93 -12.32 -5.70
N GLU A 106 -7.29 -13.50 -5.58
CA GLU A 106 -7.43 -14.34 -4.38
C GLU A 106 -6.87 -13.68 -3.13
N LEU A 107 -5.71 -13.03 -3.23
CA LEU A 107 -5.12 -12.28 -2.11
C LEU A 107 -6.01 -11.13 -1.66
N GLU A 108 -6.59 -10.38 -2.60
CA GLU A 108 -7.54 -9.30 -2.29
C GLU A 108 -8.78 -9.83 -1.56
N LYS A 109 -9.34 -10.97 -1.99
CA LYS A 109 -10.44 -11.63 -1.28
C LYS A 109 -10.04 -12.02 0.13
N LYS A 110 -8.89 -12.67 0.31
CA LYS A 110 -8.37 -13.03 1.63
C LYS A 110 -8.20 -11.80 2.52
N LEU A 111 -7.61 -10.71 2.00
CA LEU A 111 -7.47 -9.44 2.73
C LEU A 111 -8.83 -8.87 3.14
N LYS A 112 -9.82 -8.92 2.25
CA LYS A 112 -11.19 -8.48 2.55
C LYS A 112 -11.84 -9.34 3.63
N ASP A 113 -11.62 -10.65 3.61
CA ASP A 113 -12.13 -11.57 4.63
C ASP A 113 -11.45 -11.32 6.00
N TYR A 114 -10.14 -11.07 6.02
CA TYR A 114 -9.42 -10.65 7.22
C TYR A 114 -9.91 -9.29 7.74
N GLY A 115 -10.17 -8.33 6.85
CA GLY A 115 -10.76 -7.03 7.20
C GLY A 115 -12.20 -7.12 7.68
N SER A 116 -12.96 -8.11 7.17
CA SER A 116 -14.34 -8.42 7.58
C SER A 116 -14.40 -9.24 8.87
N ASN A 117 -13.26 -9.71 9.39
CA ASN A 117 -13.11 -10.24 10.75
C ASN A 117 -13.17 -9.08 11.78
N ASN A 118 -14.25 -8.31 11.69
CA ASN A 118 -14.58 -7.10 12.43
C ASN A 118 -14.87 -7.38 13.91
N ASN A 119 -14.95 -8.66 14.30
CA ASN A 119 -15.11 -9.10 15.68
C ASN A 119 -14.02 -8.54 16.60
N TYR A 120 -12.78 -8.43 16.14
CA TYR A 120 -11.70 -7.87 16.97
C TYR A 120 -11.83 -6.37 17.13
N LYS A 121 -12.29 -5.66 16.10
CA LYS A 121 -12.47 -4.21 16.14
C LYS A 121 -13.66 -3.84 17.01
N GLU A 122 -14.78 -4.55 16.88
CA GLU A 122 -15.96 -4.39 17.73
C GLU A 122 -15.66 -4.76 19.18
N LYS A 123 -14.89 -5.84 19.42
CA LYS A 123 -14.45 -6.20 20.77
C LYS A 123 -13.52 -5.13 21.37
N MET A 124 -12.55 -4.64 20.61
CA MET A 124 -11.68 -3.52 21.03
C MET A 124 -12.47 -2.27 21.40
N GLU A 125 -13.51 -1.94 20.63
CA GLU A 125 -14.36 -0.79 20.92
C GLU A 125 -15.21 -0.99 22.19
N ARG A 126 -15.71 -2.21 22.42
CA ARG A 126 -16.42 -2.56 23.67
C ARG A 126 -15.49 -2.54 24.88
N ASP A 127 -14.30 -3.12 24.75
CA ASP A 127 -13.30 -3.17 25.81
C ASP A 127 -12.83 -1.74 26.16
N SER A 128 -12.62 -0.88 25.15
CA SER A 128 -12.27 0.53 25.36
C SER A 128 -13.36 1.30 26.11
N LYS A 129 -14.65 1.11 25.77
CA LYS A 129 -15.77 1.72 26.52
C LYS A 129 -15.81 1.25 27.96
N THR A 130 -15.58 -0.05 28.19
CA THR A 130 -15.58 -0.65 29.53
C THR A 130 -14.42 -0.10 30.37
N ILE A 131 -13.23 0.03 29.79
CA ILE A 131 -12.06 0.61 30.46
C ILE A 131 -12.36 2.05 30.89
N MET A 132 -12.96 2.88 30.03
CA MET A 132 -13.32 4.26 30.38
C MET A 132 -14.29 4.33 31.56
N GLN A 133 -15.30 3.46 31.60
CA GLN A 133 -16.26 3.42 32.70
C GLN A 133 -15.60 3.01 34.01
N LEU A 134 -14.76 1.98 33.99
CA LEU A 134 -14.01 1.53 35.17
C LEU A 134 -13.03 2.59 35.67
N GLU A 135 -12.37 3.33 34.78
CA GLU A 135 -11.50 4.44 35.16
C GLU A 135 -12.25 5.57 35.87
N GLU A 136 -13.47 5.88 35.41
CA GLU A 136 -14.34 6.88 36.04
C GLU A 136 -14.84 6.41 37.42
N GLU A 137 -15.26 5.16 37.55
CA GLU A 137 -15.67 4.55 38.83
C GLU A 137 -14.52 4.50 39.83
N ILE A 138 -13.32 4.13 39.39
CA ILE A 138 -12.11 4.14 40.24
C ILE A 138 -11.81 5.56 40.72
N LYS A 139 -11.98 6.57 39.87
CA LYS A 139 -11.76 7.98 40.24
C LYS A 139 -12.76 8.45 41.29
N LEU A 140 -14.04 8.14 41.13
CA LEU A 140 -15.08 8.47 42.12
C LEU A 140 -14.83 7.75 43.44
N THR A 141 -14.50 6.46 43.38
CA THR A 141 -14.23 5.65 44.56
C THR A 141 -13.01 6.19 45.33
N LYS A 142 -11.91 6.52 44.65
CA LYS A 142 -10.73 7.16 45.26
C LYS A 142 -11.09 8.46 45.99
N LYS A 143 -11.92 9.31 45.38
CA LYS A 143 -12.37 10.55 45.99
C LYS A 143 -13.16 10.29 47.28
N SER A 144 -14.09 9.34 47.25
CA SER A 144 -14.87 8.97 48.44
C SER A 144 -13.98 8.42 49.57
N VAL A 145 -12.97 7.60 49.24
CA VAL A 145 -11.99 7.08 50.21
C VAL A 145 -11.19 8.22 50.85
N GLU A 146 -10.75 9.22 50.08
CA GLU A 146 -10.07 10.40 50.63
C GLU A 146 -10.96 11.19 51.59
N GLU A 147 -12.25 11.34 51.28
CA GLU A 147 -13.22 12.01 52.14
C GLU A 147 -13.42 11.26 53.46
N TYR A 148 -13.64 9.94 53.40
CA TYR A 148 -13.75 9.09 54.59
C TYR A 148 -12.48 9.07 55.45
N LEU A 149 -11.29 9.12 54.85
CA LEU A 149 -10.03 9.21 55.60
C LEU A 149 -9.90 10.54 56.35
N LYS A 150 -10.28 11.66 55.72
CA LYS A 150 -10.29 12.98 56.38
C LYS A 150 -11.27 13.00 57.54
N GLU A 151 -12.46 12.44 57.36
CA GLU A 151 -13.48 12.37 58.40
C GLU A 151 -13.04 11.49 59.58
N ASN A 152 -12.48 10.31 59.32
CA ASN A 152 -11.90 9.46 60.35
C ASN A 152 -10.77 10.14 61.13
N ALA A 153 -9.93 10.94 60.46
CA ALA A 153 -8.88 11.71 61.13
C ALA A 153 -9.45 12.78 62.08
N LYS A 154 -10.53 13.47 61.67
CA LYS A 154 -11.25 14.44 62.53
C LYS A 154 -11.84 13.75 63.75
N ILE A 155 -12.60 12.67 63.55
CA ILE A 155 -13.21 11.88 64.63
C ILE A 155 -12.13 11.37 65.59
N LYS A 156 -10.96 10.95 65.09
CA LYS A 156 -9.84 10.52 65.93
C LYS A 156 -9.27 11.65 66.79
N SER A 157 -9.17 12.88 66.25
CA SER A 157 -8.74 14.06 67.00
C SER A 157 -9.76 14.43 68.08
N GLU A 158 -11.04 14.47 67.72
CA GLU A 158 -12.15 14.75 68.65
C GLU A 158 -12.21 13.74 69.78
N ASN A 159 -12.08 12.44 69.47
CA ASN A 159 -12.02 11.38 70.48
C ASN A 159 -10.84 11.56 71.43
N LYS A 160 -9.69 12.03 70.94
CA LYS A 160 -8.52 12.33 71.79
C LYS A 160 -8.81 13.53 72.70
N GLU A 161 -9.44 14.58 72.18
CA GLU A 161 -9.87 15.74 72.98
C GLU A 161 -10.89 15.36 74.06
N TYR A 162 -11.92 14.59 73.70
CA TYR A 162 -12.91 14.10 74.66
C TYR A 162 -12.24 13.25 75.74
N LYS A 163 -11.26 12.40 75.38
CA LYS A 163 -10.48 11.64 76.35
C LYS A 163 -9.74 12.55 77.34
N PHE A 164 -9.10 13.63 76.87
CA PHE A 164 -8.44 14.62 77.74
C PHE A 164 -9.45 15.39 78.60
N LYS A 165 -10.60 15.81 78.05
CA LYS A 165 -11.68 16.48 78.78
C LYS A 165 -12.26 15.59 79.88
N ILE A 166 -12.47 14.31 79.60
CA ILE A 166 -12.93 13.32 80.60
C ILE A 166 -11.89 13.19 81.71
N GLN A 167 -10.59 13.12 81.37
CA GLN A 167 -9.54 13.02 82.36
C GLN A 167 -9.44 14.27 83.24
N SER A 168 -9.54 15.48 82.67
CA SER A 168 -9.50 16.73 83.45
C SER A 168 -10.73 16.88 84.36
N LEU A 169 -11.92 16.54 83.87
CA LEU A 169 -13.14 16.50 84.69
C LEU A 169 -13.02 15.50 85.83
N ARG A 170 -12.41 14.32 85.59
CA ARG A 170 -12.16 13.32 86.63
C ARG A 170 -11.28 13.85 87.76
N TYR A 171 -10.18 14.55 87.44
CA TYR A 171 -9.34 15.19 88.45
C TYR A 171 -10.08 16.30 89.21
N LYS A 172 -10.91 17.08 88.52
CA LYS A 172 -11.70 18.15 89.15
C LYS A 172 -12.76 17.61 90.11
N ILE A 173 -13.44 16.52 89.74
CA ILE A 173 -14.37 15.82 90.62
C ILE A 173 -13.63 15.29 91.85
N MET A 174 -12.48 14.65 91.67
CA MET A 174 -11.67 14.12 92.78
C MET A 174 -11.20 15.21 93.75
N ASP A 175 -10.78 16.38 93.25
CA ASP A 175 -10.44 17.54 94.10
C ASP A 175 -11.66 18.05 94.90
N LEU A 176 -12.82 18.14 94.25
CA LEU A 176 -14.07 18.55 94.91
C LEU A 176 -14.54 17.53 95.95
N GLU A 177 -14.39 16.22 95.68
CA GLU A 177 -14.68 15.14 96.61
C GLU A 177 -13.77 15.22 97.85
N ASN A 178 -12.47 15.44 97.66
CA ASN A 178 -11.52 15.63 98.76
C ASN A 178 -11.88 16.86 99.61
N LYS A 179 -12.18 18.00 98.97
CA LYS A 179 -12.64 19.21 99.68
C LYS A 179 -13.95 18.98 100.44
N LEU A 180 -14.89 18.22 99.87
CA LEU A 180 -16.13 17.86 100.54
C LEU A 180 -15.85 17.01 101.78
N GLN A 181 -14.97 16.01 101.68
CA GLN A 181 -14.55 15.18 102.81
C GLN A 181 -13.88 16.02 103.91
N GLU A 182 -12.95 16.91 103.57
CA GLU A 182 -12.32 17.84 104.52
C GLU A 182 -13.35 18.73 105.22
N ASN A 183 -14.30 19.29 104.46
CA ASN A 183 -15.38 20.09 105.03
C ASN A 183 -16.30 19.28 105.94
N GLN A 184 -16.61 18.02 105.59
CA GLN A 184 -17.38 17.11 106.45
C GLN A 184 -16.63 16.79 107.75
N ILE A 185 -15.31 16.55 107.67
CA ILE A 185 -14.45 16.33 108.85
C ILE A 185 -14.42 17.58 109.73
N ASN A 186 -14.26 18.76 109.14
CA ASN A 186 -14.24 20.03 109.87
C ASN A 186 -15.59 20.32 110.53
N LEU A 187 -16.70 20.06 109.84
CA LEU A 187 -18.05 20.17 110.41
C LEU A 187 -18.23 19.20 111.59
N ALA A 188 -17.74 17.96 111.48
CA ALA A 188 -17.77 17.00 112.59
C ALA A 188 -16.92 17.48 113.79
N LYS A 189 -15.74 18.06 113.55
CA LYS A 189 -14.89 18.65 114.59
C LYS A 189 -15.55 19.86 115.26
N GLU A 190 -16.16 20.77 114.50
CA GLU A 190 -16.91 21.93 115.02
C GLU A 190 -18.15 21.50 115.82
N ARG A 191 -18.90 20.50 115.35
CA ARG A 191 -20.00 19.88 116.11
C ARG A 191 -19.52 19.30 117.44
N LYS A 192 -18.32 18.69 117.47
CA LYS A 192 -17.67 18.19 118.69
C LYS A 192 -17.19 19.31 119.62
N LYS A 193 -16.67 20.43 119.09
CA LYS A 193 -16.27 21.62 119.87
C LYS A 193 -17.44 22.37 120.49
N ARG A 194 -18.56 22.51 119.76
CA ARG A 194 -19.78 23.14 120.26
C ARG A 194 -20.54 22.28 121.28
N ASN A 195 -20.15 21.02 121.49
CA ASN A 195 -20.80 20.13 122.44
C ASN A 195 -19.75 19.35 123.28
N PRO A 196 -19.13 19.97 124.31
CA PRO A 196 -18.00 19.39 125.05
C PRO A 196 -18.35 18.31 126.09
N LEU A 197 -19.62 17.89 126.22
CA LEU A 197 -20.05 17.00 127.30
C LEU A 197 -20.95 15.90 126.73
N LEU A 198 -20.33 14.79 126.33
CA LEU A 198 -20.79 13.42 126.53
C LEU A 198 -19.59 12.51 126.28
N SER A 199 -18.79 12.44 127.36
CA SER A 199 -17.82 11.43 127.79
C SER A 199 -17.26 10.52 126.70
N GLU A 200 -15.98 10.60 126.37
CA GLU A 200 -14.95 9.99 127.20
C GLU A 200 -15.24 8.56 127.67
N LYS A 201 -14.34 7.61 127.45
CA LYS A 201 -13.07 7.67 126.68
C LYS A 201 -12.57 6.23 126.63
N SER A 202 -12.14 5.76 125.46
CA SER A 202 -11.50 4.46 125.20
C SER A 202 -12.26 3.20 125.65
N VAL A 203 -12.71 2.42 124.67
CA VAL A 203 -12.38 0.97 124.57
C VAL A 203 -12.05 0.71 123.10
#